data_AF-A0A229TEJ5-F1
#
_entry.id   AF-A0A229TEJ5-F1
#
_cell.length_a   1.000
_cell.length_b   1.000
_cell.length_c   1.000
_cell.angle_alpha   90.00
_cell.angle_beta   90.00
_cell.angle_gamma   90.00
#
_symmetry.space_group_name_H-M   'P 1'
#
loop_
_entity.id
_entity.type
_entity.pdbx_description
1 polymer ?
#
loop_
_entity_poly.entity_id
_entity_poly.type
_entity_poly.pdbx_seq_one_letter_code
_entity_poly.pdbx_strand_id
1 'polypeptide(L)'
;MNPDEPNREPQPRSSAPDDARHVALDPHADLLQKWRRASSAAGRARAELDRIETELLILLGDADVGTLNGLPAVVREIEQRPGIDIPRLRRDHPDLWTQYQVTRSRPHLKFPRKRRTT
;
A
#
# COMPACT_ATOMS: atom_id res chain seq x y z
N MET A 1 28.05 25.78 36.13
CA MET A 1 28.97 24.68 35.75
C MET A 1 28.69 23.53 36.70
N ASN A 2 27.96 22.51 36.25
CA ASN A 2 27.81 21.24 36.97
C ASN A 2 28.54 20.18 36.15
N PRO A 3 29.66 19.62 36.64
CA PRO A 3 30.28 18.44 36.06
C PRO A 3 29.78 17.22 36.84
N ASP A 4 29.01 16.34 36.20
CA ASP A 4 28.86 14.91 36.53
C ASP A 4 27.56 14.39 35.91
N GLU A 5 27.58 14.18 34.59
CA GLU A 5 26.70 13.19 33.98
C GLU A 5 27.57 11.98 33.61
N PRO A 6 27.36 10.79 34.20
CA PRO A 6 28.09 9.60 33.80
C PRO A 6 27.66 9.23 32.37
N ASN A 7 28.64 9.21 31.47
CA ASN A 7 28.55 8.74 30.10
C ASN A 7 27.87 7.36 30.06
N ARG A 8 26.58 7.31 29.71
CA ARG A 8 25.87 6.04 29.52
C ARG A 8 26.38 5.41 28.23
N GLU A 9 27.28 4.45 28.38
CA GLU A 9 27.66 3.56 27.28
C GLU A 9 26.39 2.97 26.65
N PRO A 10 26.30 2.95 25.31
CA PRO A 10 25.16 2.32 24.64
C PRO A 10 25.17 0.84 24.96
N GLN A 11 24.24 0.40 25.81
CA GLN A 11 24.06 -1.02 26.07
C GLN A 11 23.80 -1.74 24.74
N PRO A 12 24.51 -2.85 24.45
CA PRO A 12 24.17 -3.68 23.31
C PRO A 12 22.73 -4.16 23.49
N ARG A 13 21.88 -3.88 22.51
CA ARG A 13 20.49 -4.37 22.48
C ARG A 13 20.54 -5.87 22.77
N SER A 14 20.00 -6.31 23.90
CA SER A 14 19.89 -7.73 24.23
C SER A 14 19.27 -8.44 23.03
N SER A 15 20.09 -9.25 22.36
CA SER A 15 19.64 -10.21 21.37
C SER A 15 18.72 -11.17 22.13
N ALA A 16 17.41 -10.99 21.98
CA ALA A 16 16.46 -12.02 22.40
C ALA A 16 16.90 -13.36 21.77
N PRO A 17 16.77 -14.49 22.47
CA PRO A 17 17.11 -15.78 21.91
C PRO A 17 16.22 -16.01 20.69
N ASP A 18 16.83 -16.00 19.51
CA ASP A 18 16.21 -16.28 18.23
C ASP A 18 16.01 -17.79 18.14
N ASP A 19 14.94 -18.29 18.77
CA ASP A 19 14.43 -19.66 18.60
C ASP A 19 13.80 -19.84 17.20
N ALA A 20 14.46 -19.32 16.17
CA ALA A 20 14.10 -19.54 14.80
C ALA A 20 14.40 -21.00 14.45
N ARG A 21 13.36 -21.83 14.40
CA ARG A 21 13.47 -23.20 13.90
C ARG A 21 13.80 -23.15 12.42
N HIS A 22 15.03 -23.49 12.05
CA HIS A 22 15.48 -23.55 10.67
C HIS A 22 15.14 -24.91 10.05
N VAL A 23 14.62 -24.90 8.82
CA VAL A 23 14.37 -26.10 8.02
C VAL A 23 15.11 -25.95 6.70
N ALA A 24 15.92 -26.96 6.34
CA ALA A 24 16.59 -27.01 5.06
C ALA A 24 15.57 -27.26 3.94
N LEU A 25 15.50 -26.34 2.97
CA LEU A 25 14.58 -26.43 1.83
C LEU A 25 15.28 -26.82 0.52
N ASP A 26 16.57 -27.17 0.57
CA ASP A 26 17.36 -27.57 -0.60
C ASP A 26 16.70 -28.68 -1.43
N PRO A 27 16.10 -29.74 -0.82
CA PRO A 27 15.37 -30.78 -1.58
C PRO A 27 14.10 -30.26 -2.28
N HIS A 28 13.63 -29.06 -1.94
CA HIS A 28 12.42 -28.44 -2.45
C HIS A 28 12.69 -27.14 -3.23
N ALA A 29 13.92 -26.95 -3.72
CA ALA A 29 14.33 -25.77 -4.48
C ALA A 29 13.40 -25.49 -5.68
N ASP A 30 12.89 -26.53 -6.33
CA ASP A 30 11.93 -26.41 -7.44
C ASP A 30 10.61 -25.76 -7.04
N LEU A 31 10.10 -26.05 -5.84
CA LEU A 31 8.86 -25.44 -5.33
C LEU A 31 9.08 -23.95 -5.04
N LEU A 32 10.23 -23.58 -4.45
CA LEU A 32 10.60 -22.18 -4.25
C LEU A 32 10.75 -21.45 -5.57
N GLN A 33 11.35 -22.07 -6.59
CA GLN A 33 11.50 -21.46 -7.90
C GLN A 33 10.15 -21.26 -8.59
N LYS A 34 9.25 -22.24 -8.54
CA LYS A 34 7.87 -22.13 -9.05
C LYS A 34 7.12 -21.01 -8.33
N TRP A 35 7.21 -20.95 -7.01
CA TRP A 35 6.57 -19.90 -6.22
C TRP A 35 7.09 -18.50 -6.56
N ARG A 36 8.42 -18.33 -6.71
CA ARG A 36 9.01 -17.04 -7.13
C ARG A 36 8.51 -16.61 -8.51
N ARG A 37 8.48 -17.52 -9.48
CA ARG A 37 7.96 -17.22 -10.83
C ARG A 37 6.49 -16.82 -10.79
N ALA A 38 5.67 -17.56 -10.06
CA ALA A 38 4.26 -17.26 -9.89
C ALA A 38 4.05 -15.91 -9.21
N SER A 39 4.82 -15.62 -8.16
CA SER A 39 4.76 -14.34 -7.44
C SER A 39 5.17 -13.17 -8.32
N SER A 40 6.24 -13.31 -9.10
CA SER A 40 6.66 -12.27 -10.07
C SER A 40 5.64 -12.08 -11.19
N ALA A 41 5.01 -13.15 -11.67
CA ALA A 41 3.94 -13.06 -12.67
C ALA A 41 2.72 -12.32 -12.10
N ALA A 42 2.29 -12.67 -10.87
CA ALA A 42 1.21 -11.99 -10.19
C ALA A 42 1.54 -10.51 -9.92
N GLY A 43 2.78 -10.21 -9.54
CA GLY A 43 3.26 -8.84 -9.36
C GLY A 43 3.18 -8.02 -10.64
N ARG A 44 3.62 -8.58 -11.78
CA ARG A 44 3.51 -7.92 -13.09
C ARG A 44 2.06 -7.71 -13.52
N ALA A 45 1.20 -8.72 -13.34
CA ALA A 45 -0.22 -8.60 -13.65
C ALA A 45 -0.91 -7.49 -12.82
N ARG A 46 -0.56 -7.38 -11.53
CA ARG A 46 -1.05 -6.29 -10.68
C ARG A 46 -0.55 -4.92 -11.12
N ALA A 47 0.75 -4.80 -11.42
CA ALA A 47 1.31 -3.55 -11.91
C ALA A 47 0.67 -3.09 -13.22
N GLU A 48 0.35 -4.02 -14.12
CA GLU A 48 -0.35 -3.73 -15.37
C GLU A 48 -1.80 -3.27 -15.11
N LEU A 49 -2.51 -3.91 -14.19
CA LEU A 49 -3.84 -3.45 -13.77
C LEU A 49 -3.80 -2.03 -13.18
N ASP A 50 -2.86 -1.75 -12.28
CA ASP A 50 -2.67 -0.41 -11.69
C ASP A 50 -2.38 0.64 -12.77
N ARG A 51 -1.60 0.28 -13.79
CA ARG A 51 -1.30 1.15 -14.93
C ARG A 51 -2.57 1.43 -15.75
N ILE A 52 -3.31 0.39 -16.14
CA ILE A 52 -4.55 0.52 -16.93
C ILE A 52 -5.57 1.35 -16.15
N GLU A 53 -5.71 1.11 -14.84
CA GLU A 53 -6.58 1.89 -13.96
C GLU A 53 -6.18 3.38 -13.94
N THR A 54 -4.88 3.67 -13.85
CA THR A 54 -4.37 5.05 -13.91
C THR A 54 -4.70 5.70 -15.25
N GLU A 55 -4.49 5.00 -16.37
CA GLU A 55 -4.83 5.49 -17.71
C GLU A 55 -6.34 5.75 -17.85
N LEU A 56 -7.19 4.85 -17.33
CA LEU A 56 -8.64 5.05 -17.30
C LEU A 56 -9.06 6.25 -16.46
N LEU A 57 -8.43 6.47 -15.30
CA LEU A 57 -8.71 7.64 -14.46
C LEU A 57 -8.31 8.95 -15.16
N ILE A 58 -7.18 8.96 -15.87
CA ILE A 58 -6.75 10.12 -16.67
C ILE A 58 -7.77 10.41 -17.78
N LEU A 59 -8.22 9.38 -18.51
CA LEU A 59 -9.22 9.53 -19.58
C LEU A 59 -10.57 10.01 -19.07
N LEU A 60 -10.96 9.55 -17.88
CA LEU A 60 -12.22 9.95 -17.25
C LEU A 60 -12.20 11.43 -16.80
N GLY A 61 -11.02 11.97 -16.47
CA GLY A 61 -10.88 13.34 -16.00
C GLY A 61 -11.72 13.60 -14.75
N ASP A 62 -12.51 14.67 -14.75
CA ASP A 62 -13.39 15.06 -13.64
C ASP A 62 -14.78 14.43 -13.70
N ALA A 63 -15.05 13.56 -14.68
CA ALA A 63 -16.33 12.88 -14.77
C ALA A 63 -16.46 11.78 -13.68
N ASP A 64 -17.66 11.65 -13.14
CA ASP A 64 -17.96 10.60 -12.14
C ASP A 64 -18.23 9.23 -12.79
N VAL A 65 -18.70 9.21 -14.04
CA VAL A 65 -19.13 7.98 -14.74
C VAL A 65 -18.60 7.94 -16.17
N GLY A 66 -17.92 6.86 -16.53
CA GLY A 66 -17.50 6.56 -17.91
C GLY A 66 -18.43 5.56 -18.57
N THR A 67 -18.83 5.82 -19.81
CA THR A 67 -19.76 4.96 -20.57
C THR A 67 -19.07 4.25 -21.73
N LEU A 68 -19.46 3.02 -22.00
CA LEU A 68 -19.09 2.25 -23.21
C LEU A 68 -20.38 1.78 -23.88
N ASN A 69 -20.54 2.08 -25.18
CA ASN A 69 -21.77 1.78 -25.95
C ASN A 69 -23.05 2.34 -25.31
N GLY A 70 -22.97 3.55 -24.74
CA GLY A 70 -24.10 4.21 -24.07
C GLY A 70 -24.47 3.62 -22.71
N LEU A 71 -23.73 2.61 -22.21
CA LEU A 71 -23.95 1.99 -20.91
C LEU A 71 -22.83 2.38 -19.93
N PRO A 72 -23.12 2.58 -18.64
CA PRO A 72 -22.09 2.88 -17.63
C PRO A 72 -21.14 1.68 -17.47
N ALA A 73 -19.85 1.93 -17.66
CA ALA A 73 -18.79 0.92 -17.62
C ALA A 73 -17.89 1.08 -16.40
N VAL A 74 -17.60 2.31 -16.00
CA VAL A 74 -16.75 2.63 -14.84
C VAL A 74 -17.35 3.79 -14.04
N VAL A 75 -17.18 3.75 -12.73
CA VAL A 75 -17.58 4.82 -11.81
C VAL A 75 -16.38 5.19 -10.97
N ARG A 76 -16.14 6.50 -10.85
CA ARG A 76 -15.11 7.06 -9.97
C ARG A 76 -15.70 7.18 -8.57
N GLU A 77 -15.18 6.40 -7.63
CA GLU A 77 -15.51 6.55 -6.21
C GLU A 77 -14.32 7.22 -5.50
N ILE A 78 -14.59 8.25 -4.70
CA ILE A 78 -13.59 8.87 -3.82
C ILE A 78 -13.79 8.30 -2.43
N GLU A 79 -13.01 7.28 -2.08
CA GLU A 79 -13.00 6.76 -0.71
C GLU A 79 -12.26 7.75 0.20
N GLN A 80 -13.02 8.58 0.90
CA GLN A 80 -12.50 9.43 1.97
C GLN A 80 -12.53 8.62 3.28
N ARG A 81 -11.37 8.11 3.69
CA ARG A 81 -11.22 7.61 5.06
C ARG A 81 -11.06 8.81 6.00
N PRO A 82 -11.65 8.80 7.20
CA PRO A 82 -11.34 9.78 8.22
C PRO A 82 -9.86 9.65 8.57
N GLY A 83 -9.06 10.54 7.99
CA GLY A 83 -7.62 10.59 8.10
C GLY A 83 -7.23 12.06 8.10
N ILE A 84 -6.23 12.40 8.90
CA ILE A 84 -5.77 13.77 9.02
C ILE A 84 -5.18 14.20 7.66
N ASP A 85 -5.55 15.39 7.18
CA ASP A 85 -4.94 16.01 6.00
C ASP A 85 -3.50 16.39 6.34
N ILE A 86 -2.57 15.54 5.93
CA ILE A 86 -1.17 15.60 6.35
C ILE A 86 -0.40 16.79 5.81
N PRO A 87 -0.53 17.16 4.52
CA PRO A 87 0.03 18.41 4.02
C PRO A 87 -0.43 19.63 4.83
N ARG A 88 -1.72 19.68 5.18
CA ARG A 88 -2.31 20.77 5.96
C ARG A 88 -1.88 20.73 7.42
N LEU A 89 -1.89 19.55 8.06
CA LEU A 89 -1.41 19.36 9.43
C LEU A 89 0.07 19.75 9.56
N ARG A 90 0.92 19.36 8.61
CA ARG A 90 2.35 19.72 8.62
C ARG A 90 2.56 21.23 8.49
N ARG A 91 1.69 21.93 7.75
CA ARG A 91 1.75 23.39 7.57
C ARG A 91 1.23 24.13 8.80
N ASP A 92 0.10 23.71 9.32
CA ASP A 92 -0.66 24.46 10.33
C ASP A 92 -0.25 24.07 11.76
N HIS A 93 0.18 22.83 11.99
CA HIS A 93 0.51 22.23 13.30
C HIS A 93 1.71 21.24 13.22
N PRO A 94 2.94 21.72 12.98
CA PRO A 94 4.13 20.88 12.80
C PRO A 94 4.55 20.09 14.05
N ASP A 95 4.17 20.57 15.23
CA ASP A 95 4.33 19.94 16.53
C ASP A 95 3.51 18.64 16.67
N LEU A 96 2.28 18.64 16.15
CA LEU A 96 1.41 17.46 16.13
C LEU A 96 1.82 16.45 15.05
N TRP A 97 2.31 16.93 13.89
CA TRP A 97 2.75 16.09 12.78
C TRP A 97 3.77 15.02 13.19
N THR A 98 4.70 15.37 14.06
CA THR A 98 5.77 14.47 14.52
C THR A 98 5.24 13.26 15.30
N GLN A 99 3.97 13.27 15.72
CA GLN A 99 3.35 12.27 16.59
C GLN A 99 2.39 11.30 15.87
N TYR A 100 2.05 11.53 14.58
CA TYR A 100 1.04 10.74 13.86
C TYR A 100 1.62 9.85 12.74
N GLN A 101 1.21 8.58 12.70
CA GLN A 101 1.45 7.67 11.56
C GLN A 101 0.46 7.95 10.42
N VAL A 102 1.00 8.13 9.22
CA VAL A 102 0.31 8.56 8.00
C VAL A 102 -0.58 7.47 7.40
N THR A 103 -1.88 7.73 7.22
CA THR A 103 -2.77 6.88 6.41
C THR A 103 -2.87 7.45 4.99
N ARG A 104 -2.55 6.63 3.98
CA ARG A 104 -2.52 7.01 2.55
C ARG A 104 -3.90 6.83 1.92
N SER A 105 -4.38 7.82 1.16
CA SER A 105 -5.58 7.68 0.32
C SER A 105 -5.17 7.34 -1.12
N ARG A 106 -5.92 6.44 -1.77
CA ARG A 106 -5.77 6.08 -3.19
C ARG A 106 -7.17 6.04 -3.82
N PRO A 107 -7.43 6.81 -4.88
CA PRO A 107 -8.62 6.60 -5.70
C PRO A 107 -8.54 5.21 -6.35
N HIS A 108 -9.66 4.51 -6.43
CA HIS A 108 -9.76 3.21 -7.10
C HIS A 108 -11.06 3.12 -7.89
N LEU A 109 -11.05 2.32 -8.96
CA LEU A 109 -12.19 2.03 -9.80
C LEU A 109 -12.95 0.82 -9.28
N LYS A 110 -14.28 0.93 -9.32
CA LYS A 110 -15.17 -0.19 -9.02
C LYS A 110 -15.95 -0.58 -10.26
N PHE A 111 -15.92 -1.86 -10.58
CA PHE A 111 -16.63 -2.41 -11.74
C PHE A 111 -18.00 -2.93 -11.31
N PRO A 112 -19.11 -2.42 -11.91
CA PRO A 112 -20.43 -2.93 -11.59
C PRO A 112 -20.56 -4.41 -11.96
N ARG A 113 -21.11 -5.22 -11.05
CA ARG A 113 -21.38 -6.63 -11.30
C ARG A 113 -22.46 -6.74 -12.38
N LYS A 114 -22.18 -7.42 -13.49
CA LYS A 114 -23.18 -7.74 -14.52
C LYS A 114 -24.37 -8.45 -13.86
N ARG A 115 -25.57 -7.87 -13.94
CA ARG A 115 -26.80 -8.62 -13.67
C ARG A 115 -26.90 -9.70 -14.73
N ARG A 116 -26.94 -10.96 -14.27
CA ARG A 116 -27.19 -12.12 -15.10
C ARG A 116 -28.64 -12.01 -15.56
N THR A 117 -28.86 -11.64 -16.81
CA THR A 117 -30.18 -11.70 -17.44
C THR A 117 -30.51 -13.19 -17.61
N THR A 118 -31.51 -13.65 -16.88
CA THR A 118 -32.16 -14.96 -17.07
C THR A 118 -33.16 -14.88 -18.21
#